data_AF-B0TGU3-F1
#
_entry.id   AF-B0TGU3-F1
#
_cell.length_a   1.000
_cell.length_b   1.000
_cell.length_c   1.000
_cell.angle_alpha   90.00
_cell.angle_beta   90.00
_cell.angle_gamma   90.00
#
_symmetry.space_group_name_H-M   'P 1'
#
loop_
_entity.id
_entity.type
_entity.pdbx_description
1 polymer ?
#
loop_
_entity_poly.entity_id
_entity_poly.type
_entity_poly.pdbx_seq_one_letter_code
_entity_poly.pdbx_strand_id
1 'polypeptide(L)'
;MTVKNHSDMGSVSIADDVIANLAGQAAKECYGLVGMAPKHVFAGIGVNKRAEKAAQGIQVNAYGDHSVSLDLHVIMTYGVRIPEVARTVMERVKSAIEDQLGLSVREVNVHVHGLKIPD
;
A
#
# COMPACT_ATOMS: atom_id res chain seq x y z
N MET A 1 -7.49 -6.83 -9.72
CA MET A 1 -7.95 -8.16 -9.30
C MET A 1 -8.95 -7.96 -8.16
N THR A 2 -9.59 -9.02 -7.70
CA THR A 2 -10.59 -8.96 -6.62
C THR A 2 -10.37 -10.16 -5.71
N VAL A 3 -10.32 -9.95 -4.40
CA VAL A 3 -10.28 -11.03 -3.40
C VAL A 3 -11.71 -11.49 -3.13
N LYS A 4 -12.01 -12.79 -3.30
CA LYS A 4 -13.37 -13.35 -3.12
C LYS A 4 -13.48 -14.11 -1.80
N ASN A 5 -14.37 -13.68 -0.91
CA ASN A 5 -14.77 -14.38 0.31
C ASN A 5 -16.10 -15.11 0.11
N HIS A 6 -16.20 -16.38 0.48
CA HIS A 6 -17.39 -17.21 0.27
C HIS A 6 -18.01 -17.60 1.62
N SER A 7 -19.28 -17.25 1.82
CA SER A 7 -20.06 -17.59 3.03
C SER A 7 -21.38 -18.23 2.59
N ASP A 8 -22.06 -18.97 3.47
CA ASP A 8 -23.41 -19.52 3.19
C ASP A 8 -24.45 -18.43 2.84
N MET A 9 -24.15 -17.16 3.12
CA MET A 9 -24.98 -15.99 2.80
C MET A 9 -24.58 -15.24 1.50
N GLY A 10 -23.56 -15.70 0.76
CA GLY A 10 -23.12 -15.07 -0.49
C GLY A 10 -21.60 -14.96 -0.65
N SER A 11 -21.16 -14.14 -1.61
CA SER A 11 -19.72 -13.88 -1.83
C SER A 11 -19.38 -12.39 -1.78
N VAL A 12 -18.32 -12.03 -1.05
CA VAL A 12 -17.80 -10.66 -0.94
C VAL A 12 -16.56 -10.55 -1.80
N SER A 13 -16.55 -9.62 -2.76
CA SER A 13 -15.38 -9.37 -3.60
C SER A 13 -14.78 -8.00 -3.26
N ILE A 14 -13.54 -7.98 -2.76
CA ILE A 14 -12.82 -6.74 -2.43
C ILE A 14 -11.91 -6.38 -3.60
N ALA A 15 -12.07 -5.19 -4.16
CA ALA A 15 -11.24 -4.70 -5.25
C ALA A 15 -9.87 -4.22 -4.74
N ASP A 16 -8.82 -4.44 -5.53
CA ASP A 16 -7.46 -3.96 -5.20
C ASP A 16 -7.42 -2.46 -4.89
N ASP A 17 -8.24 -1.65 -5.57
CA ASP A 17 -8.29 -0.20 -5.37
C ASP A 17 -8.77 0.18 -3.96
N VAL A 18 -9.64 -0.63 -3.35
CA VAL A 18 -10.12 -0.44 -1.97
C VAL A 18 -9.01 -0.75 -0.98
N ILE A 19 -8.27 -1.84 -1.21
CA ILE A 19 -7.12 -2.24 -0.39
C ILE A 19 -6.03 -1.16 -0.46
N ALA A 20 -5.73 -0.67 -1.66
CA ALA A 20 -4.74 0.39 -1.88
C ALA A 20 -5.14 1.69 -1.18
N ASN A 21 -6.41 2.10 -1.26
CA ASN A 21 -6.90 3.30 -0.58
C ASN A 21 -6.81 3.18 0.94
N LEU A 22 -7.19 2.03 1.50
CA LEU A 22 -7.09 1.79 2.95
C LEU A 22 -5.63 1.81 3.41
N ALA A 23 -4.74 1.11 2.69
CA ALA A 23 -3.31 1.12 2.98
C ALA A 23 -2.72 2.54 2.89
N GLY A 24 -3.14 3.32 1.90
CA GLY A 24 -2.70 4.70 1.73
C GLY A 24 -3.20 5.63 2.83
N GLN A 25 -4.43 5.44 3.31
CA GLN A 25 -4.95 6.16 4.46
C GLN A 25 -4.16 5.81 5.73
N ALA A 26 -3.99 4.52 6.01
CA ALA A 26 -3.25 4.03 7.17
C ALA A 26 -1.79 4.52 7.18
N ALA A 27 -1.13 4.52 6.03
CA ALA A 27 0.25 5.00 5.90
C ALA A 27 0.39 6.52 6.11
N LYS A 28 -0.60 7.31 5.69
CA LYS A 28 -0.62 8.78 5.89
C LYS A 28 -0.81 9.20 7.35
N GLU A 29 -1.34 8.32 8.19
CA GLU A 29 -1.45 8.56 9.63
C GLU A 29 -0.12 8.41 10.37
N CYS A 30 0.90 7.79 9.74
CA CYS A 30 2.21 7.60 10.34
C CYS A 30 3.06 8.88 10.29
N TYR A 31 3.58 9.29 11.46
CA TYR A 31 4.47 10.44 11.57
C TYR A 31 5.76 10.25 10.77
N GLY A 32 6.16 11.27 10.01
CA GLY A 32 7.38 11.24 9.18
C GLY A 32 7.16 10.80 7.73
N LEU A 33 5.93 10.44 7.36
CA LEU A 33 5.53 10.24 5.97
C LEU A 33 4.94 11.53 5.41
N VAL A 34 5.57 12.09 4.38
CA VAL A 34 5.13 13.36 3.74
C VAL A 34 4.07 13.08 2.70
N GLY A 35 4.21 11.96 2.02
CA GLY A 35 3.32 11.55 0.95
C GLY A 35 3.78 10.25 0.32
N MET A 36 3.00 9.81 -0.65
CA MET A 36 3.31 8.61 -1.42
C MET A 36 3.72 9.02 -2.82
N ALA A 37 4.75 8.37 -3.36
CA ALA A 37 5.27 8.68 -4.67
C ALA A 37 4.46 7.91 -5.73
N PRO A 38 3.81 8.56 -6.70
CA PRO A 38 3.26 7.85 -7.84
C PRO A 38 4.41 7.14 -8.58
N LYS A 39 4.14 5.93 -9.09
CA LYS A 39 5.13 5.09 -9.81
C LYS A 39 5.67 5.72 -11.11
N HIS A 40 5.25 6.94 -11.45
CA HIS A 40 5.40 7.57 -12.77
C HIS A 40 6.53 8.60 -12.92
N VAL A 41 7.56 8.62 -12.07
CA VAL A 41 8.66 9.59 -12.27
C VAL A 41 9.67 9.15 -13.35
N PHE A 42 9.62 7.88 -13.83
CA PHE A 42 10.63 7.34 -14.77
C PHE A 42 10.08 6.56 -15.98
N ALA A 43 8.83 6.77 -16.38
CA ALA A 43 8.25 5.98 -17.48
C ALA A 43 8.56 6.60 -18.86
N GLY A 44 9.72 6.26 -19.40
CA GLY A 44 9.99 6.31 -20.83
C GLY A 44 8.97 5.50 -21.64
N ILE A 45 8.82 5.89 -22.90
CA ILE A 45 7.90 5.40 -23.93
C ILE A 45 7.68 3.87 -23.84
N GLY A 46 6.50 3.44 -23.38
CA GLY A 46 6.10 2.02 -23.39
C GLY A 46 5.44 1.53 -22.11
N VAL A 47 4.38 2.19 -21.63
CA VAL A 47 3.70 1.78 -20.40
C VAL A 47 2.53 0.86 -20.71
N ASN A 48 2.69 -0.42 -20.37
CA ASN A 48 1.64 -1.43 -20.37
C ASN A 48 0.44 -0.98 -19.54
N LYS A 49 -0.78 -1.11 -20.08
CA LYS A 49 -2.09 -0.77 -19.48
C LYS A 49 -2.40 -1.42 -18.11
N ARG A 50 -1.53 -2.30 -17.59
CA ARG A 50 -1.60 -2.84 -16.22
C ARG A 50 -1.04 -1.87 -15.16
N ALA A 51 -0.29 -0.84 -15.56
CA ALA A 51 0.38 0.10 -14.67
C ALA A 51 -0.47 1.32 -14.25
N GLU A 52 -1.65 1.53 -14.84
CA GLU A 52 -2.55 2.64 -14.48
C GLU A 52 -3.23 2.45 -13.12
N LYS A 53 -3.17 1.25 -12.54
CA LYS A 53 -3.82 0.91 -11.26
C LYS A 53 -2.94 1.09 -10.02
N ALA A 54 -1.79 1.73 -10.14
CA ALA A 54 -1.00 2.13 -8.97
C ALA A 54 -1.60 3.41 -8.37
N ALA A 55 -2.82 3.30 -7.83
CA ALA A 55 -3.43 4.38 -7.08
C ALA A 55 -2.45 4.79 -5.97
N GLN A 56 -1.94 6.01 -6.05
CA GLN A 56 -1.16 6.66 -4.99
C GLN A 56 0.18 5.98 -4.63
N GLY A 57 0.82 5.24 -5.55
CA GLY A 57 2.13 4.64 -5.25
C GLY A 57 2.07 3.37 -4.41
N ILE A 58 0.91 2.72 -4.36
CA ILE A 58 0.72 1.43 -3.69
C ILE A 58 0.40 0.37 -4.74
N GLN A 59 1.12 -0.74 -4.69
CA GLN A 59 0.81 -1.93 -5.48
C GLN A 59 0.30 -3.03 -4.57
N VAL A 60 -0.85 -3.59 -4.92
CA VAL A 60 -1.48 -4.69 -4.20
C VAL A 60 -1.36 -5.95 -5.03
N ASN A 61 -0.79 -6.99 -4.44
CA ASN A 61 -0.73 -8.32 -5.04
C ASN A 61 -1.63 -9.25 -4.21
N ALA A 62 -2.80 -9.57 -4.76
CA ALA A 62 -3.73 -10.50 -4.15
C ALA A 62 -3.41 -11.95 -4.53
N TYR A 63 -3.48 -12.84 -3.55
CA TYR A 63 -3.32 -14.28 -3.72
C TYR A 63 -4.68 -14.98 -3.56
N GLY A 64 -4.81 -16.17 -4.17
CA GLY A 64 -6.07 -16.93 -4.20
C GLY A 64 -6.53 -17.50 -2.84
N ASP A 65 -5.77 -17.30 -1.78
CA ASP A 65 -5.96 -17.82 -0.42
C ASP A 65 -6.34 -16.73 0.59
N HIS A 66 -7.04 -15.68 0.15
CA HIS A 66 -7.43 -14.54 1.00
C HIS A 66 -6.26 -13.80 1.62
N SER A 67 -5.10 -13.89 0.97
CA SER A 67 -3.91 -13.20 1.41
C SER A 67 -3.47 -12.14 0.42
N VAL A 68 -2.78 -11.12 0.92
CA VAL A 68 -2.31 -9.99 0.13
C VAL A 68 -0.88 -9.62 0.50
N SER A 69 -0.14 -9.14 -0.49
CA SER A 69 1.14 -8.45 -0.33
C SER A 69 0.99 -7.01 -0.81
N LEU A 70 1.66 -6.09 -0.13
CA LEU A 70 1.63 -4.68 -0.47
C LEU A 70 3.04 -4.13 -0.68
N ASP A 71 3.23 -3.39 -1.77
CA ASP A 71 4.42 -2.58 -2.01
C ASP A 71 4.02 -1.10 -1.96
N LEU A 72 4.59 -0.37 -0.99
CA LEU A 72 4.35 1.05 -0.77
C LEU A 72 5.56 1.86 -1.20
N HIS A 73 5.35 2.84 -2.07
CA HIS A 73 6.38 3.80 -2.48
C HIS A 73 6.17 5.13 -1.76
N VAL A 74 7.08 5.47 -0.85
CA VAL A 74 6.91 6.58 0.09
C VAL A 74 8.00 7.64 -0.04
N ILE A 75 7.62 8.87 0.32
CA ILE A 75 8.55 10.00 0.51
C ILE A 75 8.50 10.36 2.00
N MET A 76 9.67 10.33 2.64
CA MET A 76 9.78 10.59 4.08
C MET A 76 10.31 12.00 4.35
N THR A 77 10.06 12.52 5.56
CA THR A 77 10.64 13.80 5.99
C THR A 77 12.13 13.60 6.31
N TYR A 78 12.97 14.55 5.90
CA TYR A 78 14.36 14.57 6.34
C TYR A 78 14.47 14.69 7.87
N GLY A 79 15.45 14.03 8.47
CA GLY A 79 15.70 14.09 9.92
C GLY A 79 14.91 13.06 10.75
N VAL A 80 14.09 12.20 10.14
CA VAL A 80 13.45 11.07 10.85
C VAL A 80 14.31 9.81 10.80
N ARG A 81 14.14 8.92 11.79
CA ARG A 81 14.74 7.59 11.76
C ARG A 81 13.97 6.70 10.79
N ILE A 82 14.40 6.67 9.52
CA ILE A 82 13.74 5.94 8.43
C ILE A 82 13.33 4.50 8.82
N PRO A 83 14.19 3.67 9.44
CA PRO A 83 13.80 2.29 9.79
C PRO A 83 12.66 2.22 10.80
N GLU A 84 12.58 3.17 11.73
CA GLU A 84 11.53 3.23 12.74
C GLU A 84 10.20 3.66 12.12
N VAL A 85 10.22 4.72 11.31
CA VAL A 85 9.02 5.18 10.60
C VAL A 85 8.52 4.10 9.63
N ALA A 86 9.42 3.46 8.88
CA ALA A 86 9.05 2.38 7.96
C ALA A 86 8.42 1.21 8.70
N ARG A 87 8.95 0.84 9.87
CA ARG A 87 8.38 -0.19 10.72
C ARG A 87 6.98 0.17 11.20
N THR A 88 6.79 1.39 11.69
CA THR A 88 5.46 1.88 12.10
C THR A 88 4.47 1.86 10.93
N VAL A 89 4.90 2.25 9.73
CA VAL A 89 4.06 2.17 8.52
C VAL A 89 3.67 0.72 8.21
N MET A 90 4.63 -0.21 8.23
CA MET A 90 4.36 -1.63 7.99
C MET A 90 3.34 -2.19 8.99
N GLU A 91 3.54 -1.93 10.29
CA GLU A 91 2.65 -2.39 11.36
C GLU A 91 1.25 -1.78 11.21
N ARG A 92 1.16 -0.47 10.95
CA ARG A 92 -0.12 0.24 10.83
C ARG A 92 -0.94 -0.21 9.63
N VAL A 93 -0.29 -0.37 8.47
CA VAL A 93 -0.94 -0.84 7.23
C VAL A 93 -1.40 -2.29 7.39
N LYS A 94 -0.56 -3.15 7.98
CA LYS A 94 -0.91 -4.54 8.25
C LYS A 94 -2.17 -4.63 9.13
N SER A 95 -2.16 -3.98 10.29
CA SER A 95 -3.30 -4.01 11.21
C SER A 95 -4.56 -3.44 10.57
N ALA A 96 -4.47 -2.31 9.84
CA ALA A 96 -5.65 -1.74 9.18
C ALA A 96 -6.33 -2.70 8.21
N ILE A 97 -5.55 -3.45 7.42
CA ILE A 97 -6.08 -4.41 6.45
C ILE A 97 -6.65 -5.66 7.15
N GLU A 98 -5.91 -6.20 8.12
CA GLU A 98 -6.36 -7.38 8.86
C GLU A 98 -7.64 -7.07 9.67
N ASP A 99 -7.69 -5.94 10.37
CA ASP A 99 -8.81 -5.56 11.24
C ASP A 99 -10.06 -5.14 10.46
N GLN A 100 -9.91 -4.41 9.35
CA GLN A 100 -11.08 -3.87 8.62
C GLN A 100 -11.57 -4.77 7.49
N LEU A 101 -10.66 -5.48 6.82
CA LEU A 101 -11.00 -6.29 5.65
C LEU A 101 -10.97 -7.80 5.95
N GLY A 102 -10.44 -8.22 7.10
CA GLY A 102 -10.31 -9.63 7.46
C GLY A 102 -9.39 -10.42 6.52
N LEU A 103 -8.47 -9.73 5.84
CA LEU A 103 -7.51 -10.32 4.89
C LEU A 103 -6.18 -10.59 5.58
N SER A 104 -5.55 -11.72 5.26
CA SER A 104 -4.22 -12.05 5.79
C SER A 104 -3.13 -11.29 5.04
N VAL A 105 -2.27 -10.55 5.75
CA VAL A 105 -1.18 -9.80 5.10
C VAL A 105 0.11 -10.60 5.19
N ARG A 106 0.66 -11.03 4.04
CA ARG A 106 1.91 -11.81 3.98
C ARG A 106 3.13 -10.93 4.21
N GLU A 107 3.18 -9.80 3.53
CA GLU A 107 4.29 -8.87 3.54
C GLU A 107 3.79 -7.46 3.22
N VAL A 108 4.46 -6.49 3.84
CA VAL A 108 4.30 -5.07 3.55
C VAL A 108 5.69 -4.53 3.29
N ASN A 109 5.97 -4.20 2.04
CA ASN A 109 7.26 -3.70 1.61
C ASN A 109 7.20 -2.18 1.48
N VAL A 110 8.12 -1.47 2.14
CA VAL A 110 8.20 -0.01 2.10
C VAL A 110 9.44 0.41 1.33
N HIS A 111 9.21 1.04 0.18
CA HIS A 111 10.23 1.56 -0.72
C HIS A 111 10.35 3.07 -0.54
N VAL A 112 11.46 3.53 0.03
CA VAL A 112 11.71 4.96 0.24
C VAL A 112 12.36 5.55 -1.01
N HIS A 113 11.63 6.38 -1.75
CA HIS A 113 12.09 6.97 -3.02
C HIS A 113 12.80 8.32 -2.85
N GLY A 114 12.56 9.00 -1.74
CA GLY A 114 13.15 10.31 -1.51
C GLY A 114 12.84 10.86 -0.14
N LEU A 115 13.56 11.93 0.19
CA LEU A 115 13.36 12.70 1.40
C LEU A 115 12.89 14.10 1.03
N LYS A 116 11.85 14.60 1.71
CA LYS A 116 11.47 16.02 1.65
C LYS A 116 12.12 16.75 2.81
N ILE A 117 12.82 17.82 2.49
CA ILE A 117 13.34 18.76 3.47
C ILE A 117 12.19 19.73 3.81
N PRO A 118 11.76 19.82 5.07
CA PRO A 118 10.80 20.85 5.48
C PRO A 118 11.47 22.23 5.35
N ASP A 119 10.69 23.22 4.89
CA ASP A 119 11.15 24.61 4.76
C ASP A 119 11.51 25.25 6.12
#